data_AF-A0A975A0C6-F1
#
_entry.id   AF-A0A975A0C6-F1
#
_cell.length_a   1.000
_cell.length_b   1.000
_cell.length_c   1.000
_cell.angle_alpha   90.00
_cell.angle_beta   90.00
_cell.angle_gamma   90.00
#
_symmetry.space_group_name_H-M   'P 1'
#
loop_
_entity.id
_entity.type
_entity.pdbx_description
1 polymer ?
#
loop_
_entity_poly.entity_id
_entity_poly.type
_entity_poly.pdbx_seq_one_letter_code
_entity_poly.pdbx_strand_id
1 'polypeptide(L)'
;MSALVFAQRKGKVAGTDSIHVKGKSFLVLSDTSIYVKRDTIFYLPDSVVAKLKKDREGRSAEFYKKLKEKLSKRKVTKELYDLFFNDTSKPKSSIKSFDGPTDDFELYNGRVINKIQIKRLDPFGTKVTDTTSSAKDTFSKLGNRTHATTREFVVRNNLLIKEGDEVDEEILRDTERILRRLPFLRDARVYIVPIKGTFQVDILVITKDVWNITGSASYSDPENFDFTITDRNFLGLGYEFENEFPYTTDGKPNLGYLGTYRANNIKGTFITGELTLGRSFEFDRRGIEFFRNFITPETKHAGGIEIAQERRLNARIFIDTTIVFNTRLSFQDYWYGRSFLIHEDEDGSRTNFQVAGAYVVNDFIERPITTPDTNQVFVDSYTRLLSVGIARRKFDRSSLILGFGRTEDIPLGYLAELTLGRENNTFTTRTYFGSQLAYGEYFDRVGFIRPSITFGSFIENEELEQGVLKVQVDYFSFLYRIRRTNLRQFFRFKYTYGINRFSTEFIDINDERGVRGLGDVTLRGTKKISFQMETVAFTPIYFAGFRMAVFGFLDFAMVDNTKERLFDNTLYQGYGVGLRFRNENLAFNTFQIRFGWYPNTPAYVANYDFDFSGSRNLELNGFRVNRPEVITFD
;
A
#
# COMPACT_ATOMS: atom_id res chain seq x y z
N MET A 1 -6.72 -29.55 14.57
CA MET A 1 -7.24 -30.85 14.14
C MET A 1 -8.76 -30.80 14.11
N SER A 2 -9.38 -30.79 12.93
CA SER A 2 -10.81 -31.07 12.80
C SER A 2 -10.95 -32.50 12.30
N ALA A 3 -11.61 -33.33 13.09
CA ALA A 3 -11.83 -34.74 12.82
C ALA A 3 -12.55 -34.93 11.47
N LEU A 4 -11.98 -35.78 10.61
CA LEU A 4 -12.67 -36.44 9.51
C LEU A 4 -13.76 -37.32 10.12
N VAL A 5 -15.03 -36.93 9.97
CA VAL A 5 -16.15 -37.82 10.29
C VAL A 5 -16.73 -38.27 8.96
N PHE A 6 -16.28 -39.45 8.51
CA PHE A 6 -16.97 -40.19 7.46
C PHE A 6 -18.21 -40.84 8.08
N ALA A 7 -19.39 -40.44 7.64
CA ALA A 7 -20.62 -41.18 7.85
C ALA A 7 -21.14 -41.60 6.46
N GLN A 8 -20.48 -42.58 5.86
CA GLN A 8 -20.96 -43.27 4.66
C GLN A 8 -21.92 -44.39 5.09
N ARG A 9 -23.16 -44.36 4.62
CA ARG A 9 -24.07 -45.51 4.67
C ARG A 9 -24.43 -45.87 3.23
N LYS A 10 -23.96 -47.03 2.78
CA LYS A 10 -24.28 -47.61 1.46
C LYS A 10 -25.77 -47.99 1.40
N GLY A 11 -26.54 -47.29 0.58
CA GLY A 11 -27.87 -47.69 0.12
C GLY A 11 -27.79 -48.20 -1.32
N LYS A 12 -28.38 -49.38 -1.59
CA LYS A 12 -28.35 -50.08 -2.89
C LYS A 12 -29.16 -49.35 -3.97
N VAL A 13 -28.50 -48.53 -4.80
CA VAL A 13 -28.86 -48.27 -6.21
C VAL A 13 -27.54 -48.02 -6.96
N ALA A 14 -27.28 -48.75 -8.05
CA ALA A 14 -26.00 -48.68 -8.75
C ALA A 14 -25.75 -47.26 -9.34
N GLY A 15 -24.67 -46.61 -8.91
CA GLY A 15 -24.18 -45.33 -9.48
C GLY A 15 -24.55 -44.05 -8.72
N THR A 16 -25.19 -44.12 -7.56
CA THR A 16 -25.55 -42.95 -6.73
C THR A 16 -25.34 -43.21 -5.24
N ASP A 17 -24.63 -42.31 -4.56
CA ASP A 17 -24.38 -42.34 -3.10
C ASP A 17 -25.24 -41.30 -2.38
N SER A 18 -25.55 -41.55 -1.10
CA SER A 18 -26.43 -40.68 -0.31
C SER A 18 -25.67 -39.86 0.75
N ILE A 19 -25.88 -38.54 0.77
CA ILE A 19 -25.25 -37.61 1.72
C ILE A 19 -26.30 -36.98 2.61
N HIS A 20 -26.19 -37.18 3.92
CA HIS A 20 -27.05 -36.53 4.90
C HIS A 20 -26.52 -35.14 5.27
N VAL A 21 -27.31 -34.09 4.98
CA VAL A 21 -26.93 -32.70 5.23
C VAL A 21 -27.81 -32.12 6.35
N LYS A 22 -27.19 -31.75 7.47
CA LYS A 22 -27.86 -31.06 8.57
C LYS A 22 -28.34 -29.67 8.13
N GLY A 23 -29.55 -29.29 8.53
CA GLY A 23 -30.15 -27.99 8.28
C GLY A 23 -29.27 -26.83 8.76
N LYS A 24 -29.39 -25.69 8.08
CA LYS A 24 -28.52 -24.51 8.22
C LYS A 24 -27.06 -24.81 7.84
N SER A 25 -26.88 -25.60 6.78
CA SER A 25 -25.56 -25.90 6.21
C SER A 25 -25.61 -25.78 4.69
N PHE A 26 -24.46 -25.53 4.09
CA PHE A 26 -24.26 -25.60 2.65
C PHE A 26 -23.66 -26.97 2.29
N LEU A 27 -24.24 -27.61 1.28
CA LEU A 27 -23.62 -28.70 0.54
C LEU A 27 -22.91 -28.06 -0.66
N VAL A 28 -21.57 -28.14 -0.70
CA VAL A 28 -20.75 -27.58 -1.77
C VAL A 28 -20.34 -28.72 -2.69
N LEU A 29 -20.81 -28.73 -3.92
CA LEU A 29 -20.40 -29.62 -5.00
C LEU A 29 -19.26 -28.95 -5.80
N SER A 30 -18.66 -29.68 -6.74
CA SER A 30 -17.56 -29.16 -7.57
C SER A 30 -17.91 -27.88 -8.34
N ASP A 31 -19.18 -27.69 -8.70
CA ASP A 31 -19.67 -26.61 -9.56
C ASP A 31 -20.74 -25.71 -8.91
N THR A 32 -21.28 -26.12 -7.76
CA THR A 32 -22.48 -25.51 -7.18
C THR A 32 -22.48 -25.58 -5.66
N SER A 33 -23.18 -24.66 -4.99
CA SER A 33 -23.43 -24.76 -3.55
C SER A 33 -24.91 -24.64 -3.21
N ILE A 34 -25.42 -25.59 -2.43
CA ILE A 34 -26.83 -25.74 -2.09
C ILE A 34 -27.01 -25.44 -0.60
N TYR A 35 -27.82 -24.43 -0.27
CA TYR A 35 -28.17 -24.14 1.12
C TYR A 35 -29.34 -25.01 1.59
N VAL A 36 -29.10 -25.81 2.62
CA VAL A 36 -30.05 -26.79 3.16
C VAL A 36 -30.74 -26.22 4.39
N LYS A 37 -32.02 -25.87 4.27
CA LYS A 37 -32.78 -25.19 5.34
C LYS A 37 -33.17 -26.11 6.51
N ARG A 38 -33.42 -27.39 6.23
CA ARG A 38 -33.81 -28.44 7.19
C ARG A 38 -33.02 -29.69 6.88
N ASP A 39 -32.89 -30.63 7.82
CA ASP A 39 -32.15 -31.87 7.58
C ASP A 39 -32.66 -32.57 6.31
N THR A 40 -31.79 -32.74 5.32
CA THR A 40 -32.14 -33.23 3.99
C THR A 40 -31.11 -34.24 3.52
N ILE A 41 -31.56 -35.32 2.87
CA ILE A 41 -30.69 -36.35 2.27
C ILE A 41 -30.63 -36.08 0.77
N PHE A 42 -29.41 -35.99 0.22
CA PHE A 42 -29.17 -35.84 -1.21
C PHE A 42 -28.64 -37.16 -1.78
N TYR A 43 -29.11 -37.54 -2.97
CA TYR A 43 -28.57 -38.67 -3.74
C TYR A 43 -27.74 -38.08 -4.88
N LEU A 44 -26.45 -38.36 -4.91
CA LEU A 44 -25.49 -37.79 -5.89
C LEU A 44 -24.76 -38.92 -6.63
N PRO A 45 -24.40 -38.73 -7.91
CA PRO A 45 -23.56 -39.68 -8.62
C PRO A 45 -22.18 -39.81 -7.97
N ASP A 46 -21.60 -41.02 -7.99
CA ASP A 46 -20.31 -41.33 -7.33
C ASP A 46 -19.13 -40.47 -7.83
N SER A 47 -19.28 -39.81 -8.98
CA SER A 47 -18.28 -38.91 -9.59
C SER A 47 -18.26 -37.48 -9.02
N VAL A 48 -19.21 -37.10 -8.15
CA VAL A 48 -19.36 -35.71 -7.66
C VAL A 48 -18.74 -35.56 -6.26
N VAL A 49 -17.69 -34.75 -6.14
CA VAL A 49 -17.05 -34.44 -4.86
C VAL A 49 -17.87 -33.40 -4.09
N ALA A 50 -18.35 -33.76 -2.90
CA ALA A 50 -19.18 -32.89 -2.06
C ALA A 50 -18.51 -32.53 -0.73
N LYS A 51 -18.58 -31.25 -0.33
CA LYS A 51 -18.02 -30.69 0.90
C LYS A 51 -19.07 -29.93 1.70
N LEU A 52 -19.20 -30.25 2.98
CA LEU A 52 -20.16 -29.59 3.88
C LEU A 52 -19.56 -28.30 4.47
N LYS A 53 -20.24 -27.16 4.27
CA LYS A 53 -19.86 -25.84 4.81
C LYS A 53 -21.01 -25.28 5.65
N LYS A 54 -20.92 -25.31 6.98
CA LYS A 54 -21.97 -24.78 7.88
C LYS A 54 -22.24 -23.29 7.65
N ASP A 55 -23.50 -22.86 7.81
CA ASP A 55 -23.93 -21.46 7.71
C ASP A 55 -23.12 -20.57 8.67
N ARG A 56 -22.37 -19.62 8.10
CA ARG A 56 -21.43 -18.76 8.82
C ARG A 56 -22.07 -17.45 9.30
N GLU A 57 -23.26 -17.08 8.83
CA GLU A 57 -23.91 -15.81 9.18
C GLU A 57 -24.76 -15.91 10.46
N GLY A 58 -25.45 -17.04 10.69
CA GLY A 58 -26.35 -17.22 11.84
C GLY A 58 -25.70 -17.12 13.24
N ARG A 59 -24.39 -17.36 13.37
CA ARG A 59 -23.65 -17.26 14.65
C ARG A 59 -23.01 -15.89 14.89
N SER A 60 -22.85 -15.08 13.85
CA SER A 60 -22.37 -13.70 14.01
C SER A 60 -23.48 -12.85 14.64
N ALA A 61 -24.73 -13.08 14.25
CA ALA A 61 -25.91 -12.51 14.91
C ALA A 61 -25.98 -12.86 16.41
N GLU A 62 -25.59 -14.07 16.79
CA GLU A 62 -25.57 -14.50 18.20
C GLU A 62 -24.47 -13.80 19.03
N PHE A 63 -23.32 -13.50 18.41
CA PHE A 63 -22.27 -12.69 19.02
C PHE A 63 -22.72 -11.23 19.22
N TYR A 64 -23.28 -10.60 18.18
CA TYR A 64 -23.80 -9.23 18.29
C TYR A 64 -24.95 -9.13 19.29
N LYS A 65 -25.82 -10.15 19.37
CA LYS A 65 -26.87 -10.22 20.40
C LYS A 65 -26.30 -10.23 21.82
N LYS A 66 -25.27 -11.07 22.09
CA LYS A 66 -24.60 -11.11 23.40
C LYS A 66 -23.83 -9.82 23.70
N LEU A 67 -23.23 -9.20 22.69
CA LEU A 67 -22.55 -7.91 22.81
C LEU A 67 -23.55 -6.80 23.16
N LYS A 68 -24.71 -6.76 22.48
CA LYS A 68 -25.84 -5.87 22.76
C LYS A 68 -26.33 -6.03 24.19
N GLU A 69 -26.58 -7.26 24.63
CA GLU A 69 -27.02 -7.56 26.01
C GLU A 69 -26.01 -7.08 27.06
N LYS A 70 -24.70 -7.16 26.76
CA LYS A 70 -23.64 -6.70 27.68
C LYS A 70 -23.48 -5.18 27.68
N LEU A 71 -23.54 -4.53 26.52
CA LEU A 71 -23.36 -3.08 26.35
C LEU A 71 -24.64 -2.28 26.66
N SER A 72 -25.81 -2.91 26.60
CA SER A 72 -27.09 -2.28 26.98
C SER A 72 -27.25 -2.07 28.49
N LYS A 73 -26.29 -2.54 29.31
CA LYS A 73 -26.32 -2.44 30.77
C LYS A 73 -26.07 -1.02 31.30
N ARG A 74 -25.42 -0.13 30.53
CA ARG A 74 -25.19 1.28 30.91
C ARG A 74 -25.68 2.20 29.78
N LYS A 75 -26.23 3.36 30.14
CA LYS A 75 -26.83 4.30 29.19
C LYS A 75 -25.84 4.76 28.11
N VAL A 76 -24.62 5.12 28.51
CA VAL A 76 -23.55 5.55 27.60
C VAL A 76 -23.11 4.42 26.67
N THR A 77 -22.92 3.20 27.16
CA THR A 77 -22.50 2.05 26.32
C THR A 77 -23.63 1.54 25.43
N LYS A 78 -24.89 1.76 25.82
CA LYS A 78 -26.07 1.50 25.00
C LYS A 78 -26.19 2.52 23.87
N GLU A 79 -26.03 3.81 24.16
CA GLU A 79 -26.00 4.86 23.14
C GLU A 79 -24.83 4.67 22.16
N LEU A 80 -23.64 4.30 22.65
CA LEU A 80 -22.52 3.89 21.80
C LEU A 80 -22.89 2.65 20.97
N TYR A 81 -23.52 1.63 21.57
CA TYR A 81 -23.95 0.45 20.83
C TYR A 81 -24.96 0.80 19.72
N ASP A 82 -25.99 1.58 20.03
CA ASP A 82 -27.05 1.96 19.10
C ASP A 82 -26.54 2.93 18.01
N LEU A 83 -25.53 3.76 18.32
CA LEU A 83 -24.82 4.62 17.37
C LEU A 83 -23.94 3.81 16.39
N PHE A 84 -23.24 2.77 16.88
CA PHE A 84 -22.23 2.04 16.10
C PHE A 84 -22.72 0.69 15.52
N PHE A 85 -23.78 0.09 16.05
CA PHE A 85 -24.28 -1.24 15.70
C PHE A 85 -25.80 -1.22 15.43
N ASN A 86 -26.19 -0.65 14.31
CA ASN A 86 -27.58 -0.74 13.85
C ASN A 86 -27.89 -2.16 13.37
N ASP A 87 -28.97 -2.76 13.90
CA ASP A 87 -29.46 -4.10 13.55
C ASP A 87 -29.93 -4.13 12.08
N THR A 88 -29.01 -4.37 11.14
CA THR A 88 -29.40 -4.70 9.76
C THR A 88 -30.00 -6.10 9.74
N SER A 89 -31.32 -6.11 9.93
CA SER A 89 -32.19 -7.27 9.85
C SER A 89 -32.14 -7.87 8.44
N LYS A 90 -31.69 -9.14 8.37
CA LYS A 90 -31.91 -10.16 7.33
C LYS A 90 -31.95 -9.70 5.86
N PRO A 91 -30.93 -10.03 5.04
CA PRO A 91 -31.16 -10.19 3.61
C PRO A 91 -31.86 -11.54 3.34
N LYS A 92 -33.19 -11.49 3.08
CA LYS A 92 -33.86 -12.51 2.27
C LYS A 92 -33.54 -12.21 0.80
N SER A 93 -32.64 -12.97 0.18
CA SER A 93 -32.68 -13.31 -1.25
C SER A 93 -31.42 -14.13 -1.59
N SER A 94 -31.63 -15.39 -1.94
CA SER A 94 -30.68 -16.20 -2.67
C SER A 94 -30.51 -15.63 -4.08
N ILE A 95 -29.33 -15.15 -4.44
CA ILE A 95 -28.98 -14.88 -5.83
C ILE A 95 -27.57 -15.43 -6.08
N LYS A 96 -27.44 -16.12 -7.21
CA LYS A 96 -26.27 -16.88 -7.65
C LYS A 96 -25.09 -15.95 -7.90
N SER A 97 -23.95 -16.22 -7.24
CA SER A 97 -22.64 -15.67 -7.61
C SER A 97 -22.23 -16.18 -8.98
N PHE A 98 -21.61 -15.33 -9.78
CA PHE A 98 -20.95 -15.74 -11.02
C PHE A 98 -19.54 -16.19 -10.63
N ASP A 99 -19.39 -17.47 -10.30
CA ASP A 99 -18.10 -18.13 -10.05
C ASP A 99 -17.54 -18.64 -11.38
N GLY A 100 -17.18 -17.71 -12.28
CA GLY A 100 -16.33 -18.03 -13.43
C GLY A 100 -14.87 -18.11 -12.98
N PRO A 101 -14.08 -19.09 -13.46
CA PRO A 101 -12.65 -19.14 -13.17
C PRO A 101 -11.98 -17.89 -13.77
N THR A 102 -11.43 -17.03 -12.90
CA THR A 102 -10.66 -15.84 -13.28
C THR A 102 -9.25 -16.17 -13.81
N ASP A 103 -8.92 -17.46 -13.89
CA ASP A 103 -7.54 -17.94 -14.01
C ASP A 103 -7.32 -18.80 -15.28
N ASP A 104 -8.34 -18.91 -16.15
CA ASP A 104 -8.28 -19.72 -17.36
C ASP A 104 -7.86 -18.89 -18.59
N PHE A 105 -7.09 -17.81 -18.41
CA PHE A 105 -6.62 -16.99 -19.55
C PHE A 105 -5.80 -17.81 -20.53
N GLU A 106 -5.00 -18.75 -20.02
CA GLU A 106 -4.17 -19.68 -20.79
C GLU A 106 -4.95 -20.40 -21.91
N LEU A 107 -6.20 -20.80 -21.64
CA LEU A 107 -7.06 -21.54 -22.60
C LEU A 107 -7.46 -20.72 -23.84
N TYR A 108 -7.30 -19.40 -23.77
CA TYR A 108 -7.72 -18.47 -24.80
C TYR A 108 -6.55 -17.69 -25.40
N ASN A 109 -5.29 -18.00 -25.03
CA ASN A 109 -4.11 -17.37 -25.60
C ASN A 109 -4.11 -17.45 -27.15
N GLY A 110 -3.75 -16.35 -27.80
CA GLY A 110 -3.74 -16.18 -29.25
C GLY A 110 -5.11 -15.96 -29.89
N ARG A 111 -6.23 -16.07 -29.17
CA ARG A 111 -7.56 -15.70 -29.70
C ARG A 111 -7.68 -14.20 -29.90
N VAL A 112 -8.54 -13.78 -30.83
CA VAL A 112 -8.71 -12.35 -31.14
C VAL A 112 -9.81 -11.73 -30.26
N ILE A 113 -9.51 -10.59 -29.65
CA ILE A 113 -10.46 -9.82 -28.85
C ILE A 113 -11.44 -9.11 -29.79
N ASN A 114 -12.70 -9.51 -29.78
CA ASN A 114 -13.74 -8.90 -30.59
C ASN A 114 -14.29 -7.61 -29.95
N LYS A 115 -14.67 -7.66 -28.66
CA LYS A 115 -15.26 -6.52 -27.96
C LYS A 115 -14.85 -6.45 -26.50
N ILE A 116 -14.64 -5.25 -25.97
CA ILE A 116 -14.39 -5.00 -24.54
C ILE A 116 -15.59 -4.28 -23.91
N GLN A 117 -16.25 -4.95 -22.98
CA GLN A 117 -17.39 -4.45 -22.21
C GLN A 117 -16.95 -4.09 -20.79
N ILE A 118 -17.34 -2.91 -20.31
CA ILE A 118 -16.97 -2.42 -18.98
C ILE A 118 -18.22 -2.28 -18.10
N LYS A 119 -18.25 -3.00 -16.98
CA LYS A 119 -19.30 -2.92 -15.96
C LYS A 119 -18.74 -2.29 -14.68
N ARG A 120 -19.26 -1.11 -14.33
CA ARG A 120 -18.87 -0.34 -13.14
C ARG A 120 -19.90 -0.56 -12.04
N LEU A 121 -19.43 -0.87 -10.84
CA LEU A 121 -20.29 -1.15 -9.68
C LEU A 121 -20.13 -0.06 -8.61
N ASP A 122 -21.24 0.32 -7.99
CA ASP A 122 -21.26 1.31 -6.91
C ASP A 122 -20.43 0.87 -5.69
N PRO A 123 -19.86 1.82 -4.91
CA PRO A 123 -19.07 1.49 -3.72
C PRO A 123 -19.85 0.68 -2.67
N PHE A 124 -21.09 1.06 -2.40
CA PHE A 124 -21.93 0.41 -1.38
C PHE A 124 -22.97 -0.53 -2.00
N GLY A 125 -23.16 -1.70 -1.38
CA GLY A 125 -24.23 -2.65 -1.72
C GLY A 125 -23.93 -3.67 -2.82
N THR A 126 -22.88 -3.48 -3.62
CA THR A 126 -22.49 -4.38 -4.73
C THR A 126 -21.26 -5.23 -4.39
N LYS A 127 -21.01 -6.31 -5.15
CA LYS A 127 -19.74 -7.05 -5.15
C LYS A 127 -19.33 -7.36 -6.58
N VAL A 128 -18.02 -7.43 -6.87
CA VAL A 128 -17.53 -7.82 -8.21
C VAL A 128 -17.98 -9.24 -8.57
N THR A 129 -18.02 -10.14 -7.59
CA THR A 129 -18.51 -11.52 -7.76
C THR A 129 -20.03 -11.68 -7.74
N ASP A 130 -20.77 -10.64 -7.33
CA ASP A 130 -22.24 -10.61 -7.33
C ASP A 130 -22.72 -9.18 -7.64
N THR A 131 -22.99 -8.97 -8.92
CA THR A 131 -23.38 -7.67 -9.47
C THR A 131 -24.89 -7.38 -9.37
N THR A 132 -25.68 -8.29 -8.79
CA THR A 132 -27.14 -8.15 -8.67
C THR A 132 -27.59 -7.48 -7.37
N SER A 133 -26.68 -7.33 -6.41
CA SER A 133 -26.94 -6.75 -5.09
C SER A 133 -26.89 -5.22 -5.13
N SER A 134 -27.80 -4.56 -4.39
CA SER A 134 -27.91 -3.10 -4.29
C SER A 134 -27.89 -2.60 -2.84
N ALA A 135 -27.58 -1.31 -2.63
CA ALA A 135 -27.54 -0.67 -1.32
C ALA A 135 -28.96 -0.58 -0.70
N LYS A 136 -29.12 -1.10 0.52
CA LYS A 136 -30.43 -1.21 1.19
C LYS A 136 -30.66 -0.15 2.27
N ASP A 137 -29.60 0.31 2.94
CA ASP A 137 -29.65 1.31 4.01
C ASP A 137 -29.49 2.76 3.51
N THR A 138 -30.05 3.71 4.27
CA THR A 138 -30.09 5.14 3.93
C THR A 138 -28.70 5.76 3.82
N PHE A 139 -27.75 5.37 4.67
CA PHE A 139 -26.38 5.87 4.63
C PHE A 139 -25.67 5.45 3.35
N SER A 140 -25.76 4.17 2.97
CA SER A 140 -25.21 3.67 1.71
C SER A 140 -25.84 4.31 0.47
N LYS A 141 -27.16 4.58 0.50
CA LYS A 141 -27.84 5.30 -0.60
C LYS A 141 -27.38 6.75 -0.72
N LEU A 142 -27.19 7.44 0.40
CA LEU A 142 -26.66 8.81 0.42
C LEU A 142 -25.21 8.83 -0.07
N GLY A 143 -24.38 7.90 0.40
CA GLY A 143 -22.99 7.75 -0.04
C GLY A 143 -22.87 7.46 -1.54
N ASN A 144 -23.70 6.57 -2.09
CA ASN A 144 -23.74 6.34 -3.54
C ASN A 144 -24.22 7.57 -4.33
N ARG A 145 -25.11 8.41 -3.76
CA ARG A 145 -25.59 9.62 -4.42
C ARG A 145 -24.54 10.74 -4.45
N THR A 146 -23.70 10.83 -3.43
CA THR A 146 -22.62 11.85 -3.35
C THR A 146 -21.32 11.39 -3.99
N HIS A 147 -21.18 10.11 -4.29
CA HIS A 147 -20.03 9.55 -4.97
C HIS A 147 -19.98 9.94 -6.45
N ALA A 148 -18.82 10.38 -6.92
CA ALA A 148 -18.55 10.53 -8.34
C ALA A 148 -18.18 9.17 -8.95
N THR A 149 -19.13 8.51 -9.62
CA THR A 149 -18.88 7.25 -10.32
C THR A 149 -17.81 7.44 -11.40
N THR A 150 -16.82 6.56 -11.42
CA THR A 150 -15.74 6.56 -12.43
C THR A 150 -16.32 6.48 -13.83
N ARG A 151 -15.88 7.35 -14.75
CA ARG A 151 -16.36 7.33 -16.14
C ARG A 151 -15.78 6.12 -16.89
N GLU A 152 -16.54 5.57 -17.84
CA GLU A 152 -16.12 4.36 -18.56
C GLU A 152 -14.77 4.55 -19.29
N PHE A 153 -14.55 5.70 -19.92
CA PHE A 153 -13.30 5.96 -20.61
C PHE A 153 -12.08 5.96 -19.68
N VAL A 154 -12.25 6.27 -18.38
CA VAL A 154 -11.16 6.23 -17.40
C VAL A 154 -10.72 4.79 -17.18
N VAL A 155 -11.68 3.86 -17.03
CA VAL A 155 -11.37 2.43 -16.94
C VAL A 155 -10.74 1.93 -18.25
N ARG A 156 -11.32 2.31 -19.39
CA ARG A 156 -10.82 1.93 -20.73
C ARG A 156 -9.39 2.40 -20.99
N ASN A 157 -9.04 3.62 -20.60
CA ASN A 157 -7.70 4.19 -20.76
C ASN A 157 -6.64 3.48 -19.91
N ASN A 158 -7.03 2.74 -18.87
CA ASN A 158 -6.13 1.97 -18.02
C ASN A 158 -5.99 0.50 -18.45
N LEU A 159 -6.64 0.08 -19.54
CA LEU A 159 -6.45 -1.25 -20.11
C LEU A 159 -5.19 -1.30 -20.97
N LEU A 160 -4.43 -2.40 -20.90
CA LEU A 160 -3.28 -2.63 -21.78
C LEU A 160 -3.66 -3.23 -23.14
N ILE A 161 -4.91 -3.68 -23.25
CA ILE A 161 -5.49 -4.36 -24.40
C ILE A 161 -6.50 -3.48 -25.14
N LYS A 162 -6.69 -3.75 -26.43
CA LYS A 162 -7.67 -3.14 -27.31
C LYS A 162 -8.47 -4.20 -28.07
N GLU A 163 -9.59 -3.78 -28.62
CA GLU A 163 -10.36 -4.60 -29.56
C GLU A 163 -9.51 -4.83 -30.82
N GLY A 164 -9.42 -6.09 -31.25
CA GLY A 164 -8.55 -6.55 -32.34
C GLY A 164 -7.22 -7.14 -31.89
N ASP A 165 -6.79 -6.92 -30.64
CA ASP A 165 -5.55 -7.52 -30.12
C ASP A 165 -5.73 -9.03 -29.91
N GLU A 166 -4.61 -9.76 -29.90
CA GLU A 166 -4.59 -11.16 -29.46
C GLU A 166 -4.62 -11.24 -27.93
N VAL A 167 -5.29 -12.27 -27.41
CA VAL A 167 -5.32 -12.58 -25.99
C VAL A 167 -3.95 -13.05 -25.56
N ASP A 168 -3.40 -12.34 -24.57
CA ASP A 168 -2.19 -12.68 -23.86
C ASP A 168 -2.51 -12.70 -22.36
N GLU A 169 -2.32 -13.85 -21.73
CA GLU A 169 -2.59 -14.07 -20.31
C GLU A 169 -1.87 -13.08 -19.39
N GLU A 170 -0.59 -12.82 -19.64
CA GLU A 170 0.23 -11.98 -18.77
C GLU A 170 -0.18 -10.50 -18.91
N ILE A 171 -0.54 -10.06 -20.12
CA ILE A 171 -1.10 -8.72 -20.35
C ILE A 171 -2.47 -8.57 -19.68
N LEU A 172 -3.33 -9.60 -19.69
CA LEU A 172 -4.62 -9.57 -19.00
C LEU A 172 -4.47 -9.54 -17.48
N ARG A 173 -3.54 -10.33 -16.93
CA ARG A 173 -3.19 -10.30 -15.49
C ARG A 173 -2.65 -8.94 -15.09
N ASP A 174 -1.78 -8.34 -15.89
CA ASP A 174 -1.27 -7.00 -15.65
C ASP A 174 -2.35 -5.93 -15.78
N THR A 175 -3.28 -6.07 -16.72
CA THR A 175 -4.45 -5.19 -16.85
C THR A 175 -5.31 -5.23 -15.58
N GLU A 176 -5.63 -6.43 -15.08
CA GLU A 176 -6.38 -6.60 -13.82
C GLU A 176 -5.65 -5.98 -12.63
N ARG A 177 -4.33 -6.19 -12.52
CA ARG A 177 -3.46 -5.61 -11.48
C ARG A 177 -3.40 -4.09 -11.55
N ILE A 178 -3.22 -3.51 -12.75
CA ILE A 178 -3.18 -2.05 -12.95
C ILE A 178 -4.49 -1.43 -12.48
N LEU A 179 -5.63 -1.98 -12.89
CA LEU A 179 -6.94 -1.52 -12.44
C LEU A 179 -7.08 -1.64 -10.92
N ARG A 180 -6.65 -2.77 -10.32
CA ARG A 180 -6.62 -2.95 -8.86
C ARG A 180 -5.69 -2.00 -8.12
N ARG A 181 -4.72 -1.35 -8.77
CA ARG A 181 -3.85 -0.36 -8.12
C ARG A 181 -4.42 1.05 -8.15
N LEU A 182 -5.49 1.29 -8.93
CA LEU A 182 -6.10 2.61 -9.00
C LEU A 182 -6.73 2.98 -7.63
N PRO A 183 -6.45 4.19 -7.10
CA PRO A 183 -6.84 4.57 -5.75
C PRO A 183 -8.36 4.71 -5.57
N PHE A 184 -9.09 4.92 -6.67
CA PHE A 184 -10.55 5.04 -6.71
C PHE A 184 -11.28 3.72 -7.00
N LEU A 185 -10.55 2.63 -7.24
CA LEU A 185 -11.12 1.29 -7.37
C LEU A 185 -10.84 0.47 -6.11
N ARG A 186 -11.87 -0.19 -5.61
CA ARG A 186 -11.77 -1.21 -4.56
C ARG A 186 -11.24 -2.52 -5.12
N ASP A 187 -11.77 -2.92 -6.27
CA ASP A 187 -11.47 -4.20 -6.89
C ASP A 187 -11.77 -4.16 -8.39
N ALA A 188 -11.08 -5.01 -9.15
CA ALA A 188 -11.26 -5.18 -10.58
C ALA A 188 -11.07 -6.65 -10.96
N ARG A 189 -11.86 -7.12 -11.93
CA ARG A 189 -11.75 -8.46 -12.51
C ARG A 189 -11.93 -8.39 -14.02
N VAL A 190 -11.14 -9.18 -14.73
CA VAL A 190 -11.23 -9.35 -16.18
C VAL A 190 -11.73 -10.77 -16.46
N TYR A 191 -12.77 -10.88 -17.28
CA TYR A 191 -13.34 -12.15 -17.69
C TYR A 191 -13.30 -12.29 -19.20
N ILE A 192 -12.93 -13.48 -19.69
CA ILE A 192 -13.05 -13.83 -21.10
C ILE A 192 -14.39 -14.53 -21.31
N VAL A 193 -15.16 -14.04 -22.29
CA VAL A 193 -16.44 -14.59 -22.70
C VAL A 193 -16.28 -15.17 -24.11
N PRO A 194 -16.20 -16.51 -24.26
CA PRO A 194 -16.00 -17.12 -25.57
C PRO A 194 -17.22 -16.92 -26.48
N ILE A 195 -16.96 -16.56 -27.74
CA ILE A 195 -17.99 -16.48 -28.77
C ILE A 195 -18.11 -17.86 -29.44
N LYS A 196 -19.25 -18.52 -29.22
CA LYS A 196 -19.51 -19.86 -29.77
C LYS A 196 -19.31 -19.89 -31.28
N GLY A 197 -18.55 -20.87 -31.75
CA GLY A 197 -18.33 -21.11 -33.19
C GLY A 197 -17.30 -20.18 -33.84
N THR A 198 -16.56 -19.38 -33.08
CA THR A 198 -15.50 -18.50 -33.61
C THR A 198 -14.20 -18.65 -32.82
N PHE A 199 -13.09 -18.19 -33.41
CA PHE A 199 -11.81 -18.04 -32.70
C PHE A 199 -11.71 -16.69 -31.95
N GLN A 200 -12.82 -15.95 -31.87
CA GLN A 200 -12.89 -14.66 -31.20
C GLN A 200 -13.46 -14.79 -29.78
N VAL A 201 -13.12 -13.82 -28.94
CA VAL A 201 -13.62 -13.71 -27.58
C VAL A 201 -14.05 -12.28 -27.28
N ASP A 202 -15.06 -12.14 -26.42
CA ASP A 202 -15.38 -10.86 -25.79
C ASP A 202 -14.70 -10.78 -24.43
N ILE A 203 -14.33 -9.58 -24.00
CA ILE A 203 -13.76 -9.31 -22.68
C ILE A 203 -14.76 -8.51 -21.84
N LEU A 204 -15.04 -8.98 -20.63
CA LEU A 204 -15.85 -8.28 -19.65
C LEU A 204 -14.97 -7.82 -18.48
N VAL A 205 -14.81 -6.51 -18.36
CA VAL A 205 -14.11 -5.86 -17.25
C VAL A 205 -15.15 -5.43 -16.21
N ILE A 206 -15.05 -5.94 -14.99
CA ILE A 206 -15.92 -5.54 -13.88
C ILE A 206 -15.08 -4.78 -12.86
N THR A 207 -15.42 -3.51 -12.62
CA THR A 207 -14.78 -2.67 -11.60
C THR A 207 -15.75 -2.36 -10.48
N LYS A 208 -15.22 -2.22 -9.26
CA LYS A 208 -15.96 -1.70 -8.13
C LYS A 208 -15.25 -0.48 -7.57
N ASP A 209 -15.97 0.63 -7.48
CA ASP A 209 -15.43 1.90 -7.01
C ASP A 209 -15.32 1.93 -5.47
N VAL A 210 -14.51 2.85 -4.95
CA VAL A 210 -14.57 3.31 -3.55
C VAL A 210 -15.17 4.71 -3.48
N TRP A 211 -15.76 5.07 -2.34
CA TRP A 211 -16.15 6.45 -2.08
C TRP A 211 -14.90 7.34 -2.10
N ASN A 212 -14.94 8.37 -2.93
CA ASN A 212 -13.76 9.05 -3.48
C ASN A 212 -13.17 10.14 -2.58
N ILE A 213 -13.97 10.72 -1.68
CA ILE A 213 -13.51 11.78 -0.78
C ILE A 213 -12.89 11.15 0.47
N THR A 214 -11.76 11.68 0.90
CA THR A 214 -11.07 11.31 2.13
C THR A 214 -10.66 12.55 2.90
N GLY A 215 -10.48 12.39 4.20
CA GLY A 215 -10.01 13.42 5.11
C GLY A 215 -9.12 12.79 6.17
N SER A 216 -8.05 13.49 6.51
CA SER A 216 -7.15 13.14 7.62
C SER A 216 -6.87 14.40 8.42
N ALA A 217 -6.61 14.21 9.71
CA ALA A 217 -6.12 15.26 10.57
C ALA A 217 -4.95 14.69 11.37
N SER A 218 -3.86 15.46 11.48
CA SER A 218 -2.81 15.19 12.45
C SER A 218 -2.78 16.33 13.46
N TYR A 219 -2.69 15.96 14.73
CA TYR A 219 -2.63 16.87 15.86
C TYR A 219 -1.36 16.55 16.64
N SER A 220 -0.46 17.54 16.74
CA SER A 220 0.77 17.41 17.51
C SER A 220 0.59 18.04 18.89
N ASP A 221 0.12 19.28 18.93
CA ASP A 221 -0.11 20.06 20.14
C ASP A 221 -1.20 21.14 19.87
N PRO A 222 -1.67 21.89 20.88
CA PRO A 222 -2.69 22.92 20.68
C PRO A 222 -2.28 24.05 19.72
N GLU A 223 -0.99 24.17 19.41
CA GLU A 223 -0.43 25.23 18.56
C GLU A 223 -0.24 24.78 17.12
N ASN A 224 -0.20 23.47 16.85
CA ASN A 224 0.05 22.86 15.54
C ASN A 224 -0.99 21.79 15.20
N PHE A 225 -1.78 22.04 14.15
CA PHE A 225 -2.70 21.05 13.58
C PHE A 225 -2.60 21.04 12.06
N ASP A 226 -2.77 19.87 11.45
CA ASP A 226 -2.92 19.74 10.01
C ASP A 226 -4.26 19.07 9.69
N PHE A 227 -4.93 19.59 8.66
CA PHE A 227 -6.12 18.97 8.10
C PHE A 227 -5.99 18.83 6.59
N THR A 228 -6.17 17.61 6.10
CA THR A 228 -6.10 17.29 4.68
C THR A 228 -7.45 16.74 4.19
N ILE A 229 -7.94 17.23 3.05
CA ILE A 229 -9.06 16.66 2.30
C ILE A 229 -8.58 16.29 0.90
N THR A 230 -8.87 15.06 0.49
CA THR A 230 -8.50 14.57 -0.85
C THR A 230 -9.73 14.00 -1.56
N ASP A 231 -9.99 14.44 -2.79
CA ASP A 231 -10.89 13.74 -3.71
C ASP A 231 -10.04 12.90 -4.68
N ARG A 232 -10.10 11.56 -4.55
CA ARG A 232 -9.29 10.62 -5.36
C ARG A 232 -9.88 10.29 -6.73
N ASN A 233 -11.07 10.80 -7.05
CA ASN A 233 -11.74 10.56 -8.33
C ASN A 233 -12.57 11.78 -8.74
N PHE A 234 -11.92 12.95 -8.78
CA PHE A 234 -12.60 14.22 -8.99
C PHE A 234 -13.46 14.17 -10.25
N LEU A 235 -14.77 14.38 -10.08
CA LEU A 235 -15.80 14.32 -11.14
C LEU A 235 -15.86 13.00 -11.95
N GLY A 236 -15.32 11.91 -11.38
CA GLY A 236 -15.25 10.59 -12.01
C GLY A 236 -14.17 10.49 -13.10
N LEU A 237 -13.20 11.41 -13.14
CA LEU A 237 -12.17 11.50 -14.19
C LEU A 237 -10.90 10.67 -13.90
N GLY A 238 -10.80 10.03 -12.74
CA GLY A 238 -9.58 9.35 -12.28
C GLY A 238 -8.47 10.30 -11.82
N TYR A 239 -8.82 11.57 -11.63
CA TYR A 239 -7.91 12.62 -11.17
C TYR A 239 -8.05 12.82 -9.67
N GLU A 240 -6.94 13.20 -9.05
CA GLU A 240 -6.86 13.41 -7.61
C GLU A 240 -6.68 14.90 -7.31
N PHE A 241 -7.39 15.38 -6.30
CA PHE A 241 -7.27 16.75 -5.80
C PHE A 241 -7.15 16.74 -4.28
N GLU A 242 -5.94 16.99 -3.81
CA GLU A 242 -5.57 17.04 -2.40
C GLU A 242 -5.44 18.49 -1.93
N ASN A 243 -5.98 18.77 -0.74
CA ASN A 243 -6.04 20.08 -0.12
C ASN A 243 -5.64 19.94 1.34
N GLU A 244 -4.45 20.42 1.66
CA GLU A 244 -3.84 20.40 2.99
C GLU A 244 -3.91 21.82 3.60
N PHE A 245 -4.26 21.90 4.88
CA PHE A 245 -4.48 23.13 5.62
C PHE A 245 -3.66 23.09 6.92
N PRO A 246 -2.33 23.27 6.84
CA PRO A 246 -1.50 23.27 8.03
C PRO A 246 -1.73 24.56 8.80
N TYR A 247 -1.85 24.44 10.12
CA TYR A 247 -2.00 25.57 11.02
C TYR A 247 -0.93 25.58 12.09
N THR A 248 -0.35 26.76 12.30
CA THR A 248 0.60 27.05 13.36
C THR A 248 0.22 28.38 14.02
N THR A 249 0.00 28.40 15.33
CA THR A 249 -0.43 29.61 16.07
C THR A 249 0.50 30.80 15.85
N ASP A 250 1.81 30.57 15.90
CA ASP A 250 2.83 31.61 15.71
C ASP A 250 3.23 31.81 14.24
N GLY A 251 2.61 31.05 13.33
CA GLY A 251 2.90 31.07 11.92
C GLY A 251 2.36 32.32 11.22
N LYS A 252 3.07 32.76 10.18
CA LYS A 252 2.59 33.78 9.23
C LYS A 252 2.72 33.25 7.78
N PRO A 253 1.61 32.86 7.12
CA PRO A 253 0.24 32.81 7.64
C PRO A 253 0.09 31.74 8.73
N ASN A 254 -0.85 31.95 9.65
CA ASN A 254 -1.16 30.98 10.71
C ASN A 254 -1.92 29.78 10.16
N LEU A 255 -2.81 29.97 9.18
CA LEU A 255 -3.40 28.91 8.37
C LEU A 255 -2.79 28.93 6.97
N GLY A 256 -1.98 27.92 6.68
CA GLY A 256 -1.46 27.65 5.35
C GLY A 256 -2.46 26.91 4.46
N TYR A 257 -2.08 26.79 3.19
CA TYR A 257 -2.79 25.95 2.23
C TYR A 257 -1.78 25.32 1.26
N LEU A 258 -1.87 24.02 1.06
CA LEU A 258 -1.16 23.31 -0.01
C LEU A 258 -2.17 22.51 -0.84
N GLY A 259 -2.18 22.78 -2.14
CA GLY A 259 -3.03 22.11 -3.11
C GLY A 259 -2.20 21.28 -4.08
N THR A 260 -2.57 20.02 -4.24
CA THR A 260 -1.97 19.10 -5.21
C THR A 260 -3.04 18.57 -6.15
N TYR A 261 -2.88 18.80 -7.46
CA TYR A 261 -3.75 18.26 -8.49
C TYR A 261 -3.00 17.26 -9.35
N ARG A 262 -3.46 16.01 -9.37
CA ARG A 262 -2.81 14.92 -10.11
C ARG A 262 -3.73 14.35 -11.17
N ALA A 263 -3.36 14.55 -12.43
CA ALA A 263 -4.03 14.00 -13.59
C ALA A 263 -3.38 12.67 -13.99
N ASN A 264 -3.88 11.56 -13.46
CA ASN A 264 -3.35 10.23 -13.73
C ASN A 264 -3.68 9.77 -15.16
N ASN A 265 -2.71 9.11 -15.81
CA ASN A 265 -2.89 8.43 -17.10
C ASN A 265 -3.60 9.29 -18.17
N ILE A 266 -3.00 10.44 -18.48
CA ILE A 266 -3.54 11.41 -19.43
C ILE A 266 -3.74 10.74 -20.79
N LYS A 267 -4.99 10.67 -21.25
CA LYS A 267 -5.40 10.09 -22.54
C LYS A 267 -4.94 8.63 -22.76
N GLY A 268 -4.74 7.83 -21.71
CA GLY A 268 -4.30 6.44 -21.86
C GLY A 268 -2.80 6.25 -22.15
N THR A 269 -2.00 7.29 -21.99
CA THR A 269 -0.53 7.25 -22.26
C THR A 269 0.28 6.71 -21.08
N PHE A 270 -0.36 6.55 -19.93
CA PHE A 270 0.24 6.33 -18.62
C PHE A 270 1.20 7.43 -18.15
N ILE A 271 1.17 8.59 -18.79
CA ILE A 271 1.81 9.81 -18.29
C ILE A 271 0.89 10.42 -17.23
N THR A 272 1.44 10.68 -16.05
CA THR A 272 0.80 11.44 -14.98
C THR A 272 1.31 12.87 -15.01
N GLY A 273 0.41 13.83 -14.91
CA GLY A 273 0.74 15.23 -14.67
C GLY A 273 0.39 15.62 -13.24
N GLU A 274 1.25 16.38 -12.57
CA GLU A 274 1.04 16.87 -11.22
C GLU A 274 1.30 18.38 -11.15
N LEU A 275 0.41 19.10 -10.49
CA LEU A 275 0.55 20.52 -10.17
C LEU A 275 0.49 20.68 -8.65
N THR A 276 1.53 21.28 -8.07
CA THR A 276 1.63 21.59 -6.65
C THR A 276 1.68 23.10 -6.46
N LEU A 277 0.77 23.65 -5.66
CA LEU A 277 0.72 25.07 -5.32
C LEU A 277 0.39 25.20 -3.85
N GLY A 278 1.28 25.82 -3.08
CA GLY A 278 1.09 25.96 -1.64
C GLY A 278 1.82 27.14 -1.04
N ARG A 279 1.26 27.63 0.06
CA ARG A 279 1.83 28.64 0.94
C ARG A 279 1.45 28.33 2.38
N SER A 280 2.45 28.10 3.22
CA SER A 280 2.31 27.95 4.66
C SER A 280 3.40 28.72 5.39
N PHE A 281 3.39 28.68 6.72
CA PHE A 281 4.46 29.27 7.51
C PHE A 281 5.82 28.63 7.19
N GLU A 282 5.87 27.30 7.23
CA GLU A 282 7.10 26.52 7.08
C GLU A 282 7.46 26.19 5.63
N PHE A 283 6.48 26.15 4.72
CA PHE A 283 6.68 25.65 3.37
C PHE A 283 5.83 26.36 2.32
N ASP A 284 6.48 26.89 1.28
CA ASP A 284 5.82 27.29 0.05
C ASP A 284 6.33 26.41 -1.09
N ARG A 285 5.44 25.98 -1.99
CA ARG A 285 5.83 25.23 -3.18
C ARG A 285 5.01 25.67 -4.39
N ARG A 286 5.68 25.78 -5.53
CA ARG A 286 5.07 25.90 -6.85
C ARG A 286 5.80 24.97 -7.77
N GLY A 287 5.15 23.88 -8.18
CA GLY A 287 5.80 22.86 -8.99
C GLY A 287 4.86 22.26 -10.00
N ILE A 288 5.44 21.85 -11.13
CA ILE A 288 4.78 21.04 -12.13
C ILE A 288 5.65 19.83 -12.45
N GLU A 289 5.02 18.67 -12.57
CA GLU A 289 5.69 17.43 -12.92
C GLU A 289 4.89 16.69 -13.99
N PHE A 290 5.60 16.09 -14.95
CA PHE A 290 5.03 15.09 -15.84
C PHE A 290 5.92 13.88 -15.85
N PHE A 291 5.38 12.70 -15.55
CA PHE A 291 6.19 11.49 -15.48
C PHE A 291 5.44 10.23 -15.92
N ARG A 292 6.19 9.23 -16.38
CA ARG A 292 5.75 7.87 -16.65
C ARG A 292 6.81 6.90 -16.16
N ASN A 293 6.42 5.98 -15.29
CA ASN A 293 7.30 4.93 -14.76
C ASN A 293 7.24 3.65 -15.61
N PHE A 294 8.16 2.70 -15.36
CA PHE A 294 8.05 1.33 -15.87
C PHE A 294 6.94 0.56 -15.13
N ILE A 295 5.72 0.60 -15.66
CA ILE A 295 4.49 0.07 -15.02
C ILE A 295 4.41 -1.45 -15.13
N THR A 296 4.75 -1.97 -16.31
CA THR A 296 4.82 -3.41 -16.62
C THR A 296 6.16 -3.73 -17.27
N PRO A 297 6.57 -5.01 -17.31
CA PRO A 297 7.74 -5.47 -18.06
C PRO A 297 7.78 -5.04 -19.54
N GLU A 298 6.62 -4.82 -20.17
CA GLU A 298 6.43 -4.47 -21.58
C GLU A 298 6.57 -2.97 -21.82
N THR A 299 6.58 -2.17 -20.75
CA THR A 299 6.73 -0.73 -20.84
C THR A 299 8.14 -0.40 -21.33
N LYS A 300 8.27 -0.06 -22.61
CA LYS A 300 9.57 0.22 -23.25
C LYS A 300 10.22 1.52 -22.79
N HIS A 301 9.42 2.55 -22.52
CA HIS A 301 9.91 3.90 -22.23
C HIS A 301 9.32 4.43 -20.93
N ALA A 302 10.18 5.06 -20.15
CA ALA A 302 9.84 5.78 -18.93
C ALA A 302 10.62 7.10 -18.91
N GLY A 303 10.15 8.07 -18.14
CA GLY A 303 10.80 9.36 -18.06
C GLY A 303 9.93 10.37 -17.33
N GLY A 304 10.52 11.50 -17.00
CA GLY A 304 9.81 12.58 -16.36
C GLY A 304 10.56 13.90 -16.36
N ILE A 305 9.80 14.96 -16.13
CA ILE A 305 10.27 16.32 -16.00
C ILE A 305 9.58 16.92 -14.78
N GLU A 306 10.36 17.42 -13.83
CA GLU A 306 9.90 18.18 -12.68
C GLU A 306 10.55 19.57 -12.71
N ILE A 307 9.75 20.61 -12.51
CA ILE A 307 10.24 21.96 -12.30
C ILE A 307 9.48 22.52 -11.10
N ALA A 308 10.20 22.91 -10.05
CA ALA A 308 9.61 23.42 -8.84
C ALA A 308 10.41 24.60 -8.25
N GLN A 309 9.69 25.49 -7.57
CA GLN A 309 10.26 26.45 -6.65
C GLN A 309 9.73 26.19 -5.26
N GLU A 310 10.63 26.13 -4.29
CA GLU A 310 10.32 25.86 -2.90
C GLU A 310 10.90 26.94 -2.00
N ARG A 311 10.13 27.36 -0.99
CA ARG A 311 10.65 28.08 0.17
C ARG A 311 10.45 27.20 1.39
N ARG A 312 11.51 26.94 2.16
CA ARG A 312 11.43 26.17 3.41
C ARG A 312 11.97 26.98 4.57
N LEU A 313 11.25 26.96 5.68
CA LEU A 313 11.78 27.34 6.98
C LEU A 313 12.53 26.13 7.55
N ASN A 314 13.84 26.26 7.69
CA ASN A 314 14.67 25.20 8.22
C ASN A 314 15.03 25.54 9.66
N ALA A 315 15.03 24.53 10.53
CA ALA A 315 15.47 24.66 11.91
C ALA A 315 16.66 23.71 12.16
N ARG A 316 17.71 24.24 12.77
CA ARG A 316 18.80 23.45 13.33
C ARG A 316 18.68 23.41 14.83
N ILE A 317 18.33 22.24 15.33
CA ILE A 317 18.10 22.00 16.74
C ILE A 317 19.40 21.46 17.35
N PHE A 318 20.01 22.26 18.21
CA PHE A 318 21.05 21.87 19.15
C PHE A 318 20.41 21.56 20.51
N ILE A 319 21.20 21.05 21.46
CA ILE A 319 20.69 20.68 22.80
C ILE A 319 20.18 21.92 23.55
N ASP A 320 20.81 23.08 23.34
CA ASP A 320 20.58 24.32 24.07
C ASP A 320 20.00 25.45 23.21
N THR A 321 20.07 25.32 21.90
CA THR A 321 19.76 26.41 20.95
C THR A 321 19.09 25.88 19.68
N THR A 322 18.21 26.67 19.09
CA THR A 322 17.63 26.38 17.78
C THR A 322 17.89 27.55 16.84
N ILE A 323 18.55 27.28 15.71
CA ILE A 323 18.81 28.28 14.67
C ILE A 323 17.82 28.06 13.53
N VAL A 324 16.99 29.06 13.26
CA VAL A 324 15.98 29.02 12.20
C VAL A 324 16.39 29.93 11.04
N PHE A 325 16.28 29.44 9.81
CA PHE A 325 16.58 30.22 8.60
C PHE A 325 15.73 29.76 7.42
N ASN A 326 15.48 30.67 6.48
CA ASN A 326 14.77 30.35 5.24
C ASN A 326 15.75 29.86 4.17
N THR A 327 15.29 28.94 3.34
CA THR A 327 15.89 28.63 2.05
C THR A 327 14.87 28.81 0.94
N ARG A 328 15.33 29.22 -0.24
CA ARG A 328 14.54 29.23 -1.46
C ARG A 328 15.29 28.49 -2.55
N LEU A 329 14.73 27.37 -2.98
CA LEU A 329 15.31 26.45 -3.95
C LEU A 329 14.52 26.52 -5.27
N SER A 330 15.23 26.61 -6.39
CA SER A 330 14.73 26.28 -7.71
C SER A 330 15.23 24.88 -8.07
N PHE A 331 14.30 23.94 -8.17
CA PHE A 331 14.56 22.53 -8.44
C PHE A 331 14.15 22.18 -9.87
N GLN A 332 15.01 21.48 -10.60
CA GLN A 332 14.68 20.91 -11.90
C GLN A 332 15.21 19.50 -12.00
N ASP A 333 14.42 18.59 -12.54
CA ASP A 333 14.80 17.21 -12.74
C ASP A 333 14.28 16.70 -14.08
N TYR A 334 15.18 16.15 -14.89
CA TYR A 334 14.88 15.60 -16.20
C TYR A 334 15.45 14.19 -16.26
N TRP A 335 14.61 13.21 -16.54
CA TRP A 335 15.08 11.83 -16.69
C TRP A 335 14.36 11.08 -17.79
N TYR A 336 15.07 10.11 -18.36
CA TYR A 336 14.55 9.22 -19.37
C TYR A 336 15.19 7.85 -19.24
N GLY A 337 14.39 6.81 -19.43
CA GLY A 337 14.83 5.44 -19.39
C GLY A 337 14.17 4.57 -20.44
N ARG A 338 14.88 3.48 -20.79
CA ARG A 338 14.41 2.45 -21.69
C ARG A 338 14.54 1.07 -21.05
N SER A 339 13.48 0.27 -21.19
CA SER A 339 13.42 -1.13 -20.75
C SER A 339 13.46 -2.07 -21.96
N PHE A 340 14.18 -3.16 -21.82
CA PHE A 340 14.30 -4.24 -22.78
C PHE A 340 13.86 -5.53 -22.08
N LEU A 341 12.79 -6.16 -22.55
CA LEU A 341 12.41 -7.49 -22.11
C LEU A 341 13.43 -8.49 -22.68
N ILE A 342 14.18 -9.16 -21.81
CA ILE A 342 15.22 -10.13 -22.20
C ILE A 342 14.66 -11.54 -22.23
N HIS A 343 13.87 -11.88 -21.21
CA HIS A 343 13.40 -13.24 -21.01
C HIS A 343 12.03 -13.26 -20.36
N GLU A 344 11.24 -14.25 -20.74
CA GLU A 344 9.96 -14.59 -20.17
C GLU A 344 10.00 -16.09 -19.83
N ASP A 345 9.81 -16.38 -18.55
CA ASP A 345 9.81 -17.73 -18.01
C ASP A 345 8.41 -18.37 -18.19
N GLU A 346 8.34 -19.70 -18.27
CA GLU A 346 7.07 -20.44 -18.37
C GLU A 346 6.11 -20.17 -17.19
N ASP A 347 6.63 -19.73 -16.05
CA ASP A 347 5.83 -19.42 -14.88
C ASP A 347 5.21 -18.00 -14.90
N GLY A 348 5.37 -17.26 -16.00
CA GLY A 348 4.89 -15.88 -16.20
C GLY A 348 5.85 -14.81 -15.68
N SER A 349 6.99 -15.18 -15.11
CA SER A 349 8.01 -14.22 -14.66
C SER A 349 8.70 -13.58 -15.86
N ARG A 350 8.86 -12.25 -15.82
CA ARG A 350 9.46 -11.49 -16.92
C ARG A 350 10.69 -10.74 -16.44
N THR A 351 11.79 -10.88 -17.16
CA THR A 351 13.10 -10.29 -16.86
C THR A 351 13.42 -9.16 -17.83
N ASN A 352 13.62 -7.97 -17.29
CA ASN A 352 13.99 -6.78 -18.04
C ASN A 352 15.40 -6.32 -17.72
N PHE A 353 16.09 -5.82 -18.74
CA PHE A 353 17.23 -4.92 -18.57
C PHE A 353 16.80 -3.49 -18.83
N GLN A 354 17.18 -2.59 -17.94
CA GLN A 354 16.72 -1.21 -17.87
C GLN A 354 17.93 -0.28 -17.82
N VAL A 355 17.90 0.77 -18.64
CA VAL A 355 18.91 1.82 -18.67
C VAL A 355 18.20 3.16 -18.55
N ALA A 356 18.63 4.02 -17.64
CA ALA A 356 18.04 5.34 -17.45
C ALA A 356 19.11 6.40 -17.16
N GLY A 357 18.91 7.62 -17.66
CA GLY A 357 19.74 8.78 -17.33
C GLY A 357 18.90 9.88 -16.69
N ALA A 358 19.49 10.62 -15.77
CA ALA A 358 18.87 11.78 -15.13
C ALA A 358 19.82 12.98 -15.06
N TYR A 359 19.24 14.17 -15.08
CA TYR A 359 19.91 15.44 -14.85
C TYR A 359 19.11 16.26 -13.84
N VAL A 360 19.71 16.50 -12.68
CA VAL A 360 19.10 17.19 -11.55
C VAL A 360 19.83 18.50 -11.30
N VAL A 361 19.08 19.57 -11.11
CA VAL A 361 19.57 20.92 -10.83
C VAL A 361 18.96 21.44 -9.55
N ASN A 362 19.82 21.80 -8.60
CA ASN A 362 19.46 22.50 -7.37
C ASN A 362 20.10 23.88 -7.39
N ASP A 363 19.30 24.94 -7.58
CA ASP A 363 19.77 26.32 -7.53
C ASP A 363 19.14 27.04 -6.32
N PHE A 364 19.93 27.39 -5.31
CA PHE A 364 19.47 28.11 -4.14
C PHE A 364 19.50 29.63 -4.36
N ILE A 365 18.30 30.22 -4.45
CA ILE A 365 18.08 31.66 -4.58
C ILE A 365 18.29 32.37 -3.23
N GLU A 366 17.88 31.72 -2.14
CA GLU A 366 18.05 32.20 -0.76
C GLU A 366 18.58 31.04 0.08
N ARG A 367 19.65 31.26 0.84
CA ARG A 367 20.30 30.25 1.68
C ARG A 367 21.16 30.90 2.77
N PRO A 368 21.48 30.18 3.85
CA PRO A 368 22.52 30.64 4.78
C PRO A 368 23.89 30.64 4.08
N ILE A 369 24.88 31.32 4.67
CA ILE A 369 26.26 31.36 4.15
C ILE A 369 26.79 29.93 4.03
N THR A 370 27.26 29.55 2.85
CA THR A 370 27.85 28.24 2.59
C THR A 370 29.36 28.36 2.43
N THR A 371 30.09 27.37 2.95
CA THR A 371 31.53 27.19 2.73
C THR A 371 31.78 25.70 2.45
N PRO A 372 33.00 25.30 2.04
CA PRO A 372 33.32 23.88 1.89
C PRO A 372 33.00 23.02 3.13
N ASP A 373 32.99 23.59 4.34
CA ASP A 373 32.76 22.87 5.60
C ASP A 373 31.49 23.30 6.36
N THR A 374 30.72 24.25 5.83
CA THR A 374 29.55 24.83 6.50
C THR A 374 28.36 24.88 5.56
N ASN A 375 27.21 24.37 6.01
CA ASN A 375 25.96 24.44 5.27
C ASN A 375 26.00 23.75 3.89
N GLN A 376 26.82 22.70 3.77
CA GLN A 376 27.08 21.97 2.51
C GLN A 376 25.81 21.40 1.86
N VAL A 377 24.74 21.14 2.61
CA VAL A 377 23.44 20.68 2.08
C VAL A 377 22.66 21.76 1.30
N PHE A 378 23.08 23.02 1.36
CA PHE A 378 22.42 24.17 0.71
C PHE A 378 23.27 24.79 -0.40
N VAL A 379 24.20 24.03 -0.97
CA VAL A 379 25.02 24.48 -2.11
C VAL A 379 24.30 24.22 -3.42
N ASP A 380 24.61 25.03 -4.45
CA ASP A 380 24.06 24.77 -5.78
C ASP A 380 24.69 23.50 -6.32
N SER A 381 23.90 22.65 -6.96
CA SER A 381 24.43 21.41 -7.53
C SER A 381 23.77 21.01 -8.84
N TYR A 382 24.60 20.49 -9.74
CA TYR A 382 24.24 19.96 -11.04
C TYR A 382 24.68 18.50 -11.10
N THR A 383 23.73 17.58 -11.05
CA THR A 383 23.99 16.15 -10.90
C THR A 383 23.54 15.41 -12.14
N ARG A 384 24.46 14.69 -12.79
CA ARG A 384 24.20 13.80 -13.92
C ARG A 384 24.30 12.37 -13.44
N LEU A 385 23.27 11.57 -13.68
CA LEU A 385 23.20 10.17 -13.24
C LEU A 385 22.90 9.25 -14.42
N LEU A 386 23.44 8.04 -14.36
CA LEU A 386 23.19 6.93 -15.27
C LEU A 386 22.97 5.66 -14.44
N SER A 387 21.79 5.05 -14.57
CA SER A 387 21.46 3.79 -13.94
C SER A 387 21.33 2.67 -14.97
N VAL A 388 21.88 1.52 -14.63
CA VAL A 388 21.70 0.25 -15.36
C VAL A 388 21.21 -0.80 -14.37
N GLY A 389 20.19 -1.55 -14.74
CA GLY A 389 19.63 -2.57 -13.85
C GLY A 389 18.98 -3.73 -14.56
N ILE A 390 18.96 -4.86 -13.87
CA ILE A 390 18.20 -6.06 -14.25
C ILE A 390 17.10 -6.30 -13.22
N ALA A 391 15.89 -6.53 -13.71
CA ALA A 391 14.70 -6.69 -12.89
C ALA A 391 13.88 -7.88 -13.39
N ARG A 392 13.69 -8.90 -12.54
CA ARG A 392 12.74 -9.99 -12.78
C ARG A 392 11.51 -9.77 -11.92
N ARG A 393 10.33 -9.82 -12.52
CA ARG A 393 9.06 -9.54 -11.82
C ARG A 393 8.00 -10.59 -12.13
N LYS A 394 7.29 -10.95 -11.08
CA LYS A 394 6.02 -11.68 -11.08
C LYS A 394 5.13 -11.12 -9.97
N PHE A 395 3.83 -11.32 -10.06
CA PHE A 395 2.90 -10.91 -9.00
C PHE A 395 2.04 -12.08 -8.58
N ASP A 396 1.91 -12.26 -7.27
CA ASP A 396 0.97 -13.22 -6.68
C ASP A 396 -0.16 -12.51 -5.94
N ARG A 397 -1.35 -13.08 -5.96
CA ARG A 397 -2.53 -12.50 -5.33
C ARG A 397 -2.66 -12.99 -3.90
N SER A 398 -2.66 -12.06 -2.96
CA SER A 398 -2.85 -12.31 -1.54
C SER A 398 -4.00 -11.47 -0.97
N SER A 399 -4.24 -11.61 0.32
CA SER A 399 -5.16 -10.77 1.08
C SER A 399 -4.79 -10.77 2.56
N LEU A 400 -5.29 -9.79 3.32
CA LEU A 400 -5.08 -9.66 4.76
C LEU A 400 -3.61 -9.34 5.11
N ILE A 401 -2.95 -8.54 4.29
CA ILE A 401 -1.61 -8.00 4.54
C ILE A 401 -1.76 -6.55 5.02
N LEU A 402 -2.18 -5.64 4.14
CA LEU A 402 -2.52 -4.24 4.42
C LEU A 402 -4.04 -4.05 4.44
N GLY A 403 -4.71 -4.68 3.49
CA GLY A 403 -6.15 -4.66 3.31
C GLY A 403 -6.86 -5.67 4.21
N PHE A 404 -8.11 -5.39 4.55
CA PHE A 404 -8.95 -6.21 5.43
C PHE A 404 -9.80 -7.18 4.59
N GLY A 405 -9.21 -7.75 3.53
CA GLY A 405 -9.86 -8.71 2.62
C GLY A 405 -10.16 -8.17 1.22
N ARG A 406 -9.50 -7.09 0.81
CA ARG A 406 -9.29 -6.75 -0.61
C ARG A 406 -8.19 -7.65 -1.19
N THR A 407 -8.20 -7.87 -2.51
CA THR A 407 -7.10 -8.54 -3.21
C THR A 407 -5.88 -7.63 -3.25
N GLU A 408 -4.73 -8.15 -2.86
CA GLU A 408 -3.46 -7.44 -2.79
C GLU A 408 -2.45 -8.16 -3.68
N ASP A 409 -1.78 -7.44 -4.57
CA ASP A 409 -0.80 -8.00 -5.48
C ASP A 409 0.61 -7.88 -4.88
N ILE A 410 1.24 -9.02 -4.59
CA ILE A 410 2.55 -9.11 -3.95
C ILE A 410 3.62 -9.32 -5.03
N PRO A 411 4.61 -8.41 -5.14
CA PRO A 411 5.68 -8.58 -6.10
C PRO A 411 6.63 -9.69 -5.67
N LEU A 412 6.99 -10.56 -6.60
CA LEU A 412 7.99 -11.61 -6.50
C LEU A 412 9.10 -11.35 -7.52
N GLY A 413 10.33 -11.75 -7.20
CA GLY A 413 11.49 -11.68 -8.09
C GLY A 413 12.66 -10.91 -7.49
N TYR A 414 13.42 -10.23 -8.34
CA TYR A 414 14.66 -9.57 -7.93
C TYR A 414 14.95 -8.29 -8.72
N LEU A 415 15.74 -7.42 -8.12
CA LEU A 415 16.29 -6.20 -8.70
C LEU A 415 17.78 -6.14 -8.38
N ALA A 416 18.60 -5.92 -9.40
CA ALA A 416 19.98 -5.50 -9.24
C ALA A 416 20.21 -4.25 -10.10
N GLU A 417 20.56 -3.14 -9.47
CA GLU A 417 20.73 -1.83 -10.10
C GLU A 417 22.06 -1.21 -9.68
N LEU A 418 22.75 -0.60 -10.64
CA LEU A 418 23.95 0.21 -10.45
C LEU A 418 23.69 1.60 -11.00
N THR A 419 24.04 2.63 -10.22
CA THR A 419 23.92 4.04 -10.59
C THR A 419 25.29 4.69 -10.53
N LEU A 420 25.71 5.33 -11.61
CA LEU A 420 26.93 6.12 -11.70
C LEU A 420 26.56 7.57 -11.93
N GLY A 421 27.35 8.49 -11.40
CA GLY A 421 27.05 9.90 -11.58
C GLY A 421 28.23 10.84 -11.42
N ARG A 422 28.00 12.09 -11.78
CA ARG A 422 28.91 13.21 -11.54
C ARG A 422 28.09 14.37 -11.02
N GLU A 423 28.46 14.89 -9.86
CA GLU A 423 27.89 16.11 -9.31
C GLU A 423 28.94 17.22 -9.40
N ASN A 424 28.55 18.32 -10.03
CA ASN A 424 29.25 19.59 -9.99
C ASN A 424 28.51 20.47 -9.00
N ASN A 425 29.08 20.73 -7.83
CA ASN A 425 28.53 21.67 -6.87
C ASN A 425 29.34 22.98 -6.85
N THR A 426 28.92 23.97 -6.06
CA THR A 426 29.58 25.28 -5.97
C THR A 426 31.07 25.21 -5.62
N PHE A 427 31.51 24.19 -4.86
CA PHE A 427 32.87 24.13 -4.30
C PHE A 427 33.74 23.02 -4.92
N THR A 428 33.13 21.94 -5.39
CA THR A 428 33.83 20.75 -5.83
C THR A 428 33.07 20.00 -6.93
N THR A 429 33.77 19.07 -7.58
CA THR A 429 33.20 18.11 -8.50
C THR A 429 33.55 16.69 -8.08
N ARG A 430 32.51 15.92 -7.77
CA ARG A 430 32.63 14.57 -7.21
C ARG A 430 31.90 13.52 -8.04
N THR A 431 32.40 12.31 -8.02
CA THR A 431 31.77 11.16 -8.69
C THR A 431 30.80 10.50 -7.72
N TYR A 432 29.65 10.05 -8.21
CA TYR A 432 28.69 9.29 -7.42
C TYR A 432 28.68 7.83 -7.86
N PHE A 433 28.60 6.93 -6.90
CA PHE A 433 28.37 5.50 -7.10
C PHE A 433 27.23 5.04 -6.20
N GLY A 434 26.26 4.34 -6.78
CA GLY A 434 25.13 3.74 -6.09
C GLY A 434 24.88 2.31 -6.56
N SER A 435 24.39 1.47 -5.67
CA SER A 435 23.95 0.11 -5.97
C SER A 435 22.73 -0.25 -5.14
N GLN A 436 21.81 -0.99 -5.74
CA GLN A 436 20.63 -1.51 -5.06
C GLN A 436 20.41 -2.96 -5.47
N LEU A 437 20.36 -3.84 -4.47
CA LEU A 437 20.02 -5.25 -4.61
C LEU A 437 18.76 -5.52 -3.80
N ALA A 438 17.77 -6.17 -4.40
CA ALA A 438 16.58 -6.62 -3.70
C ALA A 438 16.11 -7.96 -4.25
N TYR A 439 15.61 -8.81 -3.37
CA TYR A 439 15.01 -10.11 -3.70
C TYR A 439 13.72 -10.23 -2.91
N GLY A 440 12.69 -10.91 -3.43
CA GLY A 440 11.51 -11.24 -2.65
C GLY A 440 10.78 -12.44 -3.21
N GLU A 441 10.53 -13.41 -2.34
CA GLU A 441 9.92 -14.69 -2.72
C GLU A 441 9.20 -15.33 -1.53
N TYR A 442 8.29 -16.25 -1.81
CA TYR A 442 7.71 -17.14 -0.80
C TYR A 442 8.63 -18.33 -0.54
N PHE A 443 9.01 -18.52 0.71
CA PHE A 443 9.73 -19.71 1.16
C PHE A 443 8.77 -20.70 1.82
N ASP A 444 8.87 -21.95 1.40
CA ASP A 444 8.03 -23.04 1.89
C ASP A 444 7.96 -23.08 3.42
N ARG A 445 6.73 -23.11 3.94
CA ARG A 445 6.41 -23.20 5.38
C ARG A 445 6.86 -22.01 6.24
N VAL A 446 7.61 -21.05 5.70
CA VAL A 446 8.09 -19.85 6.41
C VAL A 446 7.17 -18.67 6.11
N GLY A 447 7.10 -18.25 4.85
CA GLY A 447 6.33 -17.06 4.44
C GLY A 447 7.07 -16.27 3.36
N PHE A 448 6.66 -15.02 3.17
CA PHE A 448 7.32 -14.10 2.24
C PHE A 448 8.49 -13.41 2.92
N ILE A 449 9.67 -13.44 2.29
CA ILE A 449 10.88 -12.74 2.77
C ILE A 449 11.37 -11.85 1.64
N ARG A 450 11.72 -10.60 1.98
CA ARG A 450 12.27 -9.61 1.06
C ARG A 450 13.51 -8.92 1.63
N PRO A 451 14.72 -9.47 1.44
CA PRO A 451 15.94 -8.76 1.76
C PRO A 451 16.25 -7.69 0.69
N SER A 452 16.87 -6.60 1.12
CA SER A 452 17.40 -5.57 0.26
C SER A 452 18.66 -4.93 0.85
N ILE A 453 19.60 -4.60 -0.01
CA ILE A 453 20.85 -3.92 0.32
C ILE A 453 20.98 -2.75 -0.64
N THR A 454 21.17 -1.55 -0.09
CA THR A 454 21.34 -0.33 -0.85
C THR A 454 22.61 0.35 -0.37
N PHE A 455 23.51 0.69 -1.28
CA PHE A 455 24.74 1.40 -0.98
C PHE A 455 24.89 2.58 -1.93
N GLY A 456 25.19 3.76 -1.41
CA GLY A 456 25.46 4.96 -2.22
C GLY A 456 26.55 5.80 -1.58
N SER A 457 27.44 6.37 -2.38
CA SER A 457 28.48 7.26 -1.89
C SER A 457 28.95 8.21 -2.99
N PHE A 458 29.33 9.41 -2.58
CA PHE A 458 30.19 10.23 -3.40
C PHE A 458 31.65 9.82 -3.17
N ILE A 459 32.48 10.08 -4.19
CA ILE A 459 33.91 9.84 -4.19
C ILE A 459 34.57 11.13 -4.65
N GLU A 460 35.45 11.64 -3.79
CA GLU A 460 36.28 12.82 -4.01
C GLU A 460 37.70 12.51 -3.53
N ASN A 461 38.72 12.81 -4.34
CA ASN A 461 40.13 12.58 -4.00
C ASN A 461 40.44 11.16 -3.45
N GLU A 462 39.82 10.13 -4.04
CA GLU A 462 39.94 8.72 -3.64
C GLU A 462 39.32 8.34 -2.27
N GLU A 463 38.64 9.28 -1.61
CA GLU A 463 37.91 9.05 -0.37
C GLU A 463 36.39 8.98 -0.60
N LEU A 464 35.72 8.15 0.20
CA LEU A 464 34.26 8.08 0.20
C LEU A 464 33.70 9.21 1.05
N GLU A 465 32.74 9.95 0.51
CA GLU A 465 32.04 11.02 1.19
C GLU A 465 30.53 10.87 1.07
N GLN A 466 29.81 11.33 2.10
CA GLN A 466 28.35 11.23 2.17
C GLN A 466 27.85 9.82 1.79
N GLY A 467 28.57 8.79 2.22
CA GLY A 467 28.22 7.41 1.95
C GLY A 467 27.09 6.93 2.86
N VAL A 468 26.31 5.97 2.37
CA VAL A 468 25.26 5.31 3.12
C VAL A 468 25.16 3.84 2.70
N LEU A 469 25.11 2.95 3.69
CA LEU A 469 24.74 1.55 3.52
C LEU A 469 23.43 1.29 4.27
N LYS A 470 22.42 0.79 3.56
CA LYS A 470 21.13 0.35 4.11
C LYS A 470 20.96 -1.15 3.88
N VAL A 471 20.67 -1.89 4.93
CA VAL A 471 20.26 -3.30 4.86
C VAL A 471 18.86 -3.40 5.44
N GLN A 472 17.92 -3.94 4.69
CA GLN A 472 16.54 -4.10 5.13
C GLN A 472 16.03 -5.50 4.81
N VAL A 473 15.33 -6.11 5.76
CA VAL A 473 14.63 -7.38 5.57
C VAL A 473 13.20 -7.21 6.02
N ASP A 474 12.26 -7.28 5.08
CA ASP A 474 10.83 -7.35 5.37
C ASP A 474 10.37 -8.81 5.30
N TYR A 475 9.54 -9.24 6.25
CA TYR A 475 8.93 -10.55 6.24
C TYR A 475 7.47 -10.48 6.67
N PHE A 476 6.65 -11.33 6.06
CA PHE A 476 5.36 -11.68 6.63
C PHE A 476 5.03 -13.17 6.46
N SER A 477 4.36 -13.73 7.46
CA SER A 477 4.00 -15.15 7.47
C SER A 477 2.86 -15.47 6.50
N PHE A 478 2.70 -16.77 6.20
CA PHE A 478 1.42 -17.28 5.70
C PHE A 478 0.28 -16.94 6.68
N LEU A 479 -0.96 -16.95 6.16
CA LEU A 479 -2.13 -16.61 6.95
C LEU A 479 -2.53 -17.79 7.84
N TYR A 480 -2.38 -17.65 9.15
CA TYR A 480 -2.79 -18.68 10.11
C TYR A 480 -4.24 -18.48 10.52
N ARG A 481 -5.06 -19.52 10.34
CA ARG A 481 -6.49 -19.45 10.70
C ARG A 481 -6.75 -20.09 12.04
N ILE A 482 -7.05 -19.27 13.06
CA ILE A 482 -7.47 -19.75 14.38
C ILE A 482 -8.97 -19.46 14.55
N ARG A 483 -9.78 -20.53 14.47
CA ARG A 483 -11.25 -20.46 14.50
C ARG A 483 -11.80 -19.52 13.41
N ARG A 484 -12.21 -18.30 13.79
CA ARG A 484 -12.79 -17.28 12.90
C ARG A 484 -11.86 -16.09 12.67
N THR A 485 -10.74 -16.05 13.36
CA THR A 485 -9.75 -14.99 13.26
C THR A 485 -8.62 -15.48 12.36
N ASN A 486 -8.13 -14.59 11.50
CA ASN A 486 -6.93 -14.85 10.72
C ASN A 486 -5.78 -14.08 11.35
N LEU A 487 -4.65 -14.73 11.53
CA LEU A 487 -3.45 -14.18 12.14
C LEU A 487 -2.34 -14.08 11.09
N ARG A 488 -1.59 -12.99 11.15
CA ARG A 488 -0.37 -12.80 10.39
C ARG A 488 0.71 -12.19 11.26
N GLN A 489 1.93 -12.64 11.05
CA GLN A 489 3.13 -12.13 11.70
C GLN A 489 3.93 -11.30 10.71
N PHE A 490 4.45 -10.17 11.17
CA PHE A 490 5.31 -9.27 10.40
C PHE A 490 6.61 -9.07 11.17
N PHE A 491 7.72 -9.10 10.43
CA PHE A 491 9.03 -8.70 10.93
C PHE A 491 9.64 -7.70 9.96
N ARG A 492 10.31 -6.71 10.51
CA ARG A 492 11.12 -5.76 9.76
C ARG A 492 12.42 -5.52 10.49
N PHE A 493 13.50 -5.81 9.81
CA PHE A 493 14.85 -5.45 10.22
C PHE A 493 15.37 -4.32 9.32
N LYS A 494 15.97 -3.30 9.92
CA LYS A 494 16.67 -2.24 9.19
C LYS A 494 17.99 -1.94 9.89
N TYR A 495 19.03 -1.79 9.09
CA TYR A 495 20.33 -1.30 9.50
C TYR A 495 20.75 -0.19 8.54
N THR A 496 21.21 0.94 9.07
CA THR A 496 21.73 2.06 8.28
C THR A 496 23.05 2.50 8.86
N TYR A 497 24.04 2.66 7.99
CA TYR A 497 25.40 3.07 8.32
C TYR A 497 25.82 4.23 7.42
N GLY A 498 25.99 5.41 8.00
CA GLY A 498 26.55 6.58 7.34
C GLY A 498 28.07 6.52 7.32
N ILE A 499 28.67 6.87 6.18
CA ILE A 499 30.11 6.91 5.95
C ILE A 499 30.46 8.36 5.63
N ASN A 500 31.33 8.99 6.43
CA ASN A 500 31.80 10.36 6.21
C ASN A 500 30.66 11.33 5.85
N ARG A 501 29.59 11.33 6.66
CA ARG A 501 28.46 12.25 6.51
C ARG A 501 28.81 13.63 7.04
N PHE A 502 28.11 14.65 6.55
CA PHE A 502 28.24 15.98 7.12
C PHE A 502 27.69 16.01 8.55
N SER A 503 28.24 16.87 9.40
CA SER A 503 27.85 16.98 10.81
C SER A 503 26.37 17.34 11.02
N THR A 504 25.73 17.92 10.01
CA THR A 504 24.31 18.28 10.01
C THR A 504 23.39 17.16 9.52
N GLU A 505 23.95 16.06 9.02
CA GLU A 505 23.20 14.92 8.50
C GLU A 505 23.17 13.80 9.53
N PHE A 506 21.97 13.39 9.89
CA PHE A 506 21.76 12.37 10.90
C PHE A 506 20.53 11.55 10.54
N ILE A 507 20.49 10.35 11.10
CA ILE A 507 19.33 9.47 11.10
C ILE A 507 18.86 9.30 12.53
N ASP A 508 17.55 9.11 12.72
CA ASP A 508 16.98 8.86 14.05
C ASP A 508 16.17 7.57 14.12
N ILE A 509 15.78 7.23 15.35
CA ILE A 509 14.95 6.08 15.70
C ILE A 509 13.57 6.50 16.20
N ASN A 510 13.11 7.70 15.82
CA ASN A 510 11.83 8.25 16.26
C ASN A 510 10.66 7.60 15.52
N ASP A 511 9.61 7.24 16.25
CA ASP A 511 8.38 6.65 15.74
C ASP A 511 8.60 5.47 14.77
N GLU A 512 8.03 5.54 13.56
CA GLU A 512 8.09 4.48 12.57
C GLU A 512 9.52 4.20 12.07
N ARG A 513 10.47 5.11 12.30
CA ARG A 513 11.89 4.96 11.92
C ARG A 513 12.68 4.07 12.88
N GLY A 514 12.16 3.82 14.09
CA GLY A 514 12.77 2.93 15.06
C GLY A 514 11.72 2.35 16.01
N VAL A 515 11.50 3.03 17.13
CA VAL A 515 10.56 2.62 18.18
C VAL A 515 9.28 3.45 18.07
N ARG A 516 8.16 2.81 17.72
CA ARG A 516 6.87 3.48 17.53
C ARG A 516 6.43 4.19 18.81
N GLY A 517 6.04 5.46 18.71
CA GLY A 517 5.57 6.30 19.82
C GLY A 517 6.67 6.79 20.77
N LEU A 518 7.93 6.56 20.42
CA LEU A 518 9.08 7.18 21.08
C LEU A 518 9.65 8.25 20.16
N GLY A 519 9.82 9.47 20.67
CA GLY A 519 10.37 10.58 19.90
C GLY A 519 11.17 11.52 20.78
N ASP A 520 12.40 11.84 20.39
CA ASP A 520 13.23 12.85 21.03
C ASP A 520 14.32 13.35 20.07
N VAL A 521 14.76 14.59 20.24
CA VAL A 521 15.77 15.23 19.38
C VAL A 521 17.17 14.63 19.55
N THR A 522 17.43 13.96 20.67
CA THR A 522 18.69 13.28 20.96
C THR A 522 18.76 11.87 20.39
N LEU A 523 17.65 11.27 19.94
CA LEU A 523 17.61 9.91 19.40
C LEU A 523 18.15 9.81 17.96
N ARG A 524 19.21 10.56 17.65
CA ARG A 524 19.82 10.69 16.33
C ARG A 524 21.31 10.34 16.33
N GLY A 525 21.83 9.97 15.16
CA GLY A 525 23.24 9.59 14.97
C GLY A 525 23.56 9.35 13.50
N THR A 526 24.65 8.62 13.24
CA THR A 526 25.09 8.25 11.89
C THR A 526 24.87 6.77 11.58
N LYS A 527 24.56 5.95 12.60
CA LYS A 527 24.34 4.50 12.50
C LYS A 527 23.09 4.14 13.29
N LYS A 528 22.19 3.38 12.70
CA LYS A 528 21.00 2.86 13.39
C LYS A 528 20.75 1.41 13.05
N ILE A 529 20.23 0.68 14.01
CA ILE A 529 19.67 -0.66 13.84
C ILE A 529 18.29 -0.66 14.46
N SER A 530 17.30 -1.20 13.76
CA SER A 530 15.94 -1.35 14.27
C SER A 530 15.36 -2.70 13.88
N PHE A 531 14.66 -3.32 14.82
CA PHE A 531 13.89 -4.52 14.63
C PHE A 531 12.46 -4.28 15.12
N GLN A 532 11.49 -4.46 14.22
CA GLN A 532 10.08 -4.26 14.48
C GLN A 532 9.35 -5.59 14.23
N MET A 533 8.54 -6.00 15.19
CA MET A 533 7.68 -7.17 15.11
C MET A 533 6.23 -6.76 15.32
N GLU A 534 5.32 -7.35 14.55
CA GLU A 534 3.89 -7.14 14.74
C GLU A 534 3.09 -8.41 14.46
N THR A 535 2.20 -8.75 15.40
CA THR A 535 1.17 -9.76 15.23
C THR A 535 -0.16 -9.08 14.96
N VAL A 536 -0.80 -9.37 13.81
CA VAL A 536 -2.13 -8.84 13.48
C VAL A 536 -3.17 -9.96 13.47
N ALA A 537 -4.26 -9.73 14.19
CA ALA A 537 -5.42 -10.60 14.31
C ALA A 537 -6.64 -9.96 13.62
N PHE A 538 -6.88 -10.36 12.37
CA PHE A 538 -8.06 -9.95 11.60
C PHE A 538 -9.31 -10.63 12.15
N THR A 539 -10.13 -9.86 12.85
CA THR A 539 -11.32 -10.38 13.54
C THR A 539 -12.52 -10.48 12.57
N PRO A 540 -13.52 -11.32 12.88
CA PRO A 540 -14.78 -11.33 12.14
C PRO A 540 -15.71 -10.15 12.48
N ILE A 541 -15.27 -9.20 13.32
CA ILE A 541 -16.08 -8.07 13.75
C ILE A 541 -16.20 -7.07 12.60
N TYR A 542 -17.44 -6.71 12.30
CA TYR A 542 -17.83 -5.85 11.19
C TYR A 542 -18.96 -4.94 11.65
N PHE A 543 -18.78 -3.64 11.51
CA PHE A 543 -19.76 -2.63 11.92
C PHE A 543 -19.75 -1.48 10.92
N ALA A 544 -20.93 -1.03 10.48
CA ALA A 544 -21.07 0.12 9.57
C ALA A 544 -20.12 0.13 8.33
N GLY A 545 -19.71 -1.03 7.80
CA GLY A 545 -18.72 -1.11 6.71
C GLY A 545 -17.27 -1.33 7.14
N PHE A 546 -16.95 -1.03 8.39
CA PHE A 546 -15.62 -1.18 8.97
C PHE A 546 -15.37 -2.62 9.44
N ARG A 547 -14.17 -3.09 9.16
CA ARG A 547 -13.59 -4.32 9.71
C ARG A 547 -12.59 -3.94 10.79
N MET A 548 -12.53 -4.76 11.83
CA MET A 548 -11.63 -4.55 12.96
C MET A 548 -10.53 -5.61 13.02
N ALA A 549 -9.31 -5.18 13.30
CA ALA A 549 -8.18 -6.04 13.63
C ALA A 549 -7.60 -5.63 14.97
N VAL A 550 -7.12 -6.61 15.74
CA VAL A 550 -6.35 -6.37 16.96
C VAL A 550 -4.89 -6.65 16.61
N PHE A 551 -3.96 -5.81 17.04
CA PHE A 551 -2.54 -6.06 16.83
C PHE A 551 -1.75 -5.89 18.13
N GLY A 552 -0.63 -6.59 18.21
CA GLY A 552 0.38 -6.43 19.25
C GLY A 552 1.74 -6.29 18.61
N PHE A 553 2.60 -5.47 19.21
CA PHE A 553 3.89 -5.14 18.63
C PHE A 553 5.04 -5.10 19.62
N LEU A 554 6.24 -5.32 19.10
CA LEU A 554 7.53 -5.18 19.78
C LEU A 554 8.49 -4.43 18.87
N ASP A 555 9.13 -3.39 19.37
CA ASP A 555 10.14 -2.62 18.66
C ASP A 555 11.42 -2.52 19.47
N PHE A 556 12.55 -2.63 18.78
CA PHE A 556 13.89 -2.53 19.34
C PHE A 556 14.71 -1.63 18.44
N ALA A 557 15.39 -0.63 18.97
CA ALA A 557 16.30 0.18 18.17
C ALA A 557 17.51 0.68 18.97
N MET A 558 18.63 0.83 18.27
CA MET A 558 19.83 1.52 18.78
C MET A 558 20.28 2.54 17.74
N VAL A 559 20.83 3.65 18.23
CA VAL A 559 21.46 4.70 17.44
C VAL A 559 22.78 5.10 18.12
N ASP A 560 23.81 5.44 17.35
CA ASP A 560 25.14 5.79 17.85
C ASP A 560 25.26 7.22 18.38
N ASN A 561 24.34 7.60 19.27
CA ASN A 561 24.28 8.95 19.84
C ASN A 561 25.38 9.24 20.88
N THR A 562 25.78 8.23 21.68
CA THR A 562 26.69 8.44 22.84
C THR A 562 28.09 7.87 22.64
N LYS A 563 28.21 6.77 21.88
CA LYS A 563 29.46 6.06 21.63
C LYS A 563 29.59 5.73 20.15
N GLU A 564 30.81 5.77 19.62
CA GLU A 564 31.09 5.50 18.20
C GLU A 564 30.68 4.09 17.73
N ARG A 565 30.72 3.10 18.64
CA ARG A 565 30.31 1.73 18.39
C ARG A 565 28.83 1.57 18.66
N LEU A 566 28.06 1.23 17.61
CA LEU A 566 26.60 1.14 17.68
C LEU A 566 26.10 0.25 18.83
N PHE A 567 26.65 -0.94 19.00
CA PHE A 567 26.20 -1.92 20.01
C PHE A 567 26.57 -1.57 21.46
N ASP A 568 27.40 -0.55 21.68
CA ASP A 568 27.74 -0.08 23.03
C ASP A 568 26.76 1.00 23.53
N ASN A 569 25.83 1.45 22.67
CA ASN A 569 24.80 2.43 22.97
C ASN A 569 23.55 1.79 23.59
N THR A 570 22.66 2.62 24.11
CA THR A 570 21.41 2.18 24.74
C THR A 570 20.47 1.53 23.73
N LEU A 571 19.95 0.35 24.09
CA LEU A 571 18.86 -0.32 23.38
C LEU A 571 17.51 0.25 23.81
N TYR A 572 16.85 1.02 22.95
CA TYR A 572 15.48 1.47 23.17
C TYR A 572 14.47 0.39 22.80
N GLN A 573 13.43 0.24 23.61
CA GLN A 573 12.45 -0.83 23.48
C GLN A 573 11.03 -0.27 23.58
N GLY A 574 10.12 -0.75 22.73
CA GLY A 574 8.71 -0.41 22.76
C GLY A 574 7.82 -1.64 22.65
N TYR A 575 6.81 -1.70 23.49
CA TYR A 575 5.86 -2.81 23.57
C TYR A 575 4.46 -2.24 23.51
N GLY A 576 3.55 -2.86 22.77
CA GLY A 576 2.20 -2.35 22.79
C GLY A 576 1.16 -3.19 22.09
N VAL A 577 -0.06 -2.68 22.16
CA VAL A 577 -1.25 -3.29 21.56
C VAL A 577 -2.13 -2.21 20.97
N GLY A 578 -2.93 -2.58 19.99
CA GLY A 578 -3.85 -1.64 19.38
C GLY A 578 -4.98 -2.28 18.61
N LEU A 579 -5.89 -1.43 18.16
CA LEU A 579 -7.04 -1.75 17.33
C LEU A 579 -6.90 -1.00 16.00
N ARG A 580 -7.14 -1.69 14.89
CA ARG A 580 -7.21 -1.09 13.55
C ARG A 580 -8.59 -1.23 12.97
N PHE A 581 -9.05 -0.18 12.30
CA PHE A 581 -10.34 -0.09 11.66
C PHE A 581 -10.18 0.32 10.21
N ARG A 582 -10.74 -0.47 9.29
CA ARG A 582 -10.69 -0.19 7.85
C ARG A 582 -12.03 -0.48 7.19
N ASN A 583 -12.48 0.43 6.34
CA ASN A 583 -13.65 0.22 5.48
C ASN A 583 -13.19 0.21 4.02
N GLU A 584 -13.21 -0.96 3.38
CA GLU A 584 -12.74 -1.12 1.99
C GLU A 584 -13.62 -0.43 0.94
N ASN A 585 -14.79 0.09 1.31
CA ASN A 585 -15.62 0.89 0.40
C ASN A 585 -15.32 2.39 0.49
N LEU A 586 -14.47 2.82 1.43
CA LEU A 586 -14.03 4.20 1.56
C LEU A 586 -12.57 4.29 1.15
N ALA A 587 -12.18 5.39 0.53
CA ALA A 587 -10.78 5.63 0.18
C ALA A 587 -9.87 5.96 1.39
N PHE A 588 -10.43 6.11 2.61
CA PHE A 588 -9.65 6.42 3.81
C PHE A 588 -8.59 5.36 4.12
N ASN A 589 -7.47 5.81 4.69
CA ASN A 589 -6.47 4.91 5.27
C ASN A 589 -7.04 4.17 6.50
N THR A 590 -6.37 3.10 6.90
CA THR A 590 -6.71 2.38 8.14
C THR A 590 -6.44 3.32 9.32
N PHE A 591 -7.44 3.55 10.18
CA PHE A 591 -7.20 4.28 11.43
C PHE A 591 -6.88 3.28 12.55
N GLN A 592 -6.00 3.67 13.46
CA GLN A 592 -5.59 2.84 14.57
C GLN A 592 -5.66 3.59 15.91
N ILE A 593 -5.99 2.84 16.96
CA ILE A 593 -5.84 3.26 18.36
C ILE A 593 -4.76 2.36 18.95
N ARG A 594 -3.69 2.95 19.47
CA ARG A 594 -2.53 2.23 19.98
C ARG A 594 -2.22 2.65 21.41
N PHE A 595 -1.86 1.69 22.24
CA PHE A 595 -1.22 1.91 23.52
C PHE A 595 0.20 1.34 23.47
N GLY A 596 1.19 2.14 23.84
CA GLY A 596 2.60 1.78 23.91
C GLY A 596 3.16 1.91 25.33
N TRP A 597 4.10 1.05 25.67
CA TRP A 597 4.89 1.08 26.90
C TRP A 597 6.38 0.95 26.57
N TYR A 598 7.19 1.81 27.18
CA TYR A 598 8.62 1.93 26.93
C TYR A 598 9.37 1.74 28.26
N PRO A 599 10.08 0.61 28.45
CA PRO A 599 10.82 0.34 29.68
C PRO A 599 11.96 1.34 29.92
N ASN A 600 12.50 1.89 28.83
CA ASN A 600 13.57 2.88 28.86
C ASN A 600 13.28 3.98 27.84
N THR A 601 13.30 5.22 28.32
CA THR A 601 13.06 6.42 27.51
C THR A 601 14.18 7.42 27.74
N PRO A 602 14.42 8.34 26.78
CA PRO A 602 15.23 9.53 27.04
C PRO A 602 14.67 10.32 28.23
N ALA A 603 15.51 11.17 28.82
CA ALA A 603 15.07 12.06 29.88
C ALA A 603 13.87 12.90 29.40
N TYR A 604 12.87 13.09 30.27
CA TYR A 604 11.65 13.88 29.99
C TYR A 604 10.66 13.27 28.97
N VAL A 605 10.92 12.07 28.45
CA VAL A 605 9.95 11.33 27.62
C VAL A 605 9.16 10.34 28.47
N ALA A 606 7.82 10.38 28.34
CA ALA A 606 6.93 9.50 29.09
C ALA A 606 7.14 8.02 28.72
N ASN A 607 7.01 7.14 29.71
CA ASN A 607 7.17 5.69 29.55
C ASN A 607 5.92 4.99 28.98
N TYR A 608 4.88 5.73 28.62
CA TYR A 608 3.68 5.24 27.96
C TYR A 608 3.22 6.25 26.91
N ASP A 609 2.52 5.73 25.90
CA ASP A 609 1.95 6.52 24.82
C ASP A 609 0.54 6.02 24.48
N PHE A 610 -0.32 6.95 24.11
CA PHE A 610 -1.64 6.67 23.55
C PHE A 610 -1.76 7.45 22.24
N ASP A 611 -1.88 6.71 21.15
CA ASP A 611 -1.88 7.27 19.80
C ASP A 611 -3.19 6.94 19.07
N PHE A 612 -3.74 7.95 18.40
CA PHE A 612 -4.83 7.81 17.44
C PHE A 612 -4.39 8.38 16.10
N SER A 613 -4.03 7.49 15.17
CA SER A 613 -3.40 7.86 13.91
C SER A 613 -3.94 7.07 12.73
N GLY A 614 -3.69 7.58 11.52
CA GLY A 614 -3.77 6.77 10.32
C GLY A 614 -2.55 5.86 10.24
N SER A 615 -2.75 4.55 10.13
CA SER A 615 -1.67 3.60 9.86
C SER A 615 -1.17 3.81 8.43
N ARG A 616 0.14 4.08 8.29
CA ARG A 616 0.84 4.04 7.01
C ARG A 616 0.94 2.59 6.53
N ASN A 617 0.68 2.38 5.25
CA ASN A 617 0.74 1.04 4.66
C ASN A 617 2.20 0.65 4.40
N LEU A 618 2.56 -0.62 4.59
CA LEU A 618 3.80 -1.18 4.08
C LEU A 618 3.77 -1.12 2.54
N GLU A 619 4.60 -0.26 1.94
CA GLU A 619 4.78 -0.23 0.48
C GLU A 619 5.81 -1.28 0.06
N LEU A 620 5.37 -2.28 -0.70
CA LEU A 620 6.26 -3.26 -1.32
C LEU A 620 6.59 -2.78 -2.75
N ASN A 621 7.79 -2.22 -2.92
CA ASN A 621 8.26 -1.81 -4.25
C ASN A 621 8.41 -3.04 -5.16
N GLY A 622 7.79 -2.98 -6.34
CA GLY A 622 7.68 -4.10 -7.29
C GLY A 622 8.92 -4.34 -8.16
N PHE A 623 10.11 -4.41 -7.53
CA PHE A 623 11.41 -4.73 -8.17
C PHE A 623 11.67 -3.99 -9.47
N ARG A 624 11.59 -2.65 -9.45
CA ARG A 624 11.79 -1.82 -10.63
C ARG A 624 12.93 -0.84 -10.51
N VAL A 625 13.65 -0.65 -11.61
CA VAL A 625 14.52 0.52 -11.77
C VAL A 625 13.60 1.74 -11.78
N ASN A 626 13.88 2.68 -10.89
CA ASN A 626 13.16 3.95 -10.82
C ASN A 626 13.96 5.03 -11.57
N ARG A 627 13.54 6.28 -11.44
CA ARG A 627 14.38 7.42 -11.82
C ARG A 627 15.77 7.29 -11.16
N PRO A 628 16.88 7.47 -11.90
CA PRO A 628 18.21 7.57 -11.31
C PRO A 628 18.26 8.67 -10.26
N GLU A 629 18.66 8.35 -9.03
CA GLU A 629 18.77 9.32 -7.94
C GLU A 629 19.93 9.00 -6.99
N VAL A 630 20.37 10.01 -6.25
CA VAL A 630 21.33 9.84 -5.16
C VAL A 630 20.60 9.20 -3.98
N ILE A 631 21.17 8.14 -3.42
CA ILE A 631 20.56 7.41 -2.30
C ILE A 631 20.54 8.32 -1.07
N THR A 632 19.33 8.55 -0.56
CA THR A 632 19.11 9.39 0.61
C THR A 632 19.61 8.71 1.88
N PHE A 633 19.97 9.50 2.89
CA PHE A 633 20.50 8.96 4.15
C PHE A 633 19.40 8.40 5.07
N ASP A 634 18.23 9.05 5.12
CA ASP A 634 17.16 8.78 6.10
C ASP A 634 16.37 7.48 5.92
#